data_AF-A0A0D6LYA5-F1
#
_entry.id   AF-A0A0D6LYA5-F1
#
_cell.length_a   1.000
_cell.length_b   1.000
_cell.length_c   1.000
_cell.angle_alpha   90.00
_cell.angle_beta   90.00
_cell.angle_gamma   90.00
#
_symmetry.space_group_name_H-M   'P 1'
#
loop_
_entity.id
_entity.type
_entity.pdbx_description
1 polymer ?
#
loop_
_entity_poly.entity_id
_entity_poly.type
_entity_poly.pdbx_seq_one_letter_code
_entity_poly.pdbx_strand_id
1 'polypeptide(L)'
;MIGARPAQLAQQAVYSAYRSYFYPDSTSAFGIRTIEEAVASLNANVNALEALHFIQQNKSDNSIVCSLSPTALGVLALRGSELCKHVPVTRCEMDEDDSTFSTLLAKFSLGDEWDSGMAWLSRVACPEEDLACPEEWFARRPSQVLRLLQLLRLMFLKTEVPFDPAQISVEVVPFLYLIYTQFRDTNKELSILALKTLSNIALNGPPYAISIFTSDWLPLLASLVVNGKTLEERLISHKICQNALNTLGVVNYQLRSDIYELFLPEKEPEVDIVMIHGLRGGVAYTWRQKDHSTNIVSDCWPKDWLPLDIPHPMRILGLDYPSYLMQFTGTLESLQVRADRFKRQLEAAGLKLAIADHTTPLELEEE
;
A
#
# COMPACT_ATOMS: atom_id res chain seq x y z
N MET A 1 -8.13 26.74 28.04
CA MET A 1 -9.48 27.31 28.22
C MET A 1 -9.94 27.99 26.95
N ILE A 2 -10.72 27.32 26.11
CA ILE A 2 -11.66 27.96 25.18
C ILE A 2 -12.87 27.02 25.15
N GLY A 3 -13.93 27.38 25.87
CA GLY A 3 -15.20 26.67 25.83
C GLY A 3 -15.78 26.76 24.42
N ALA A 4 -16.29 25.65 23.90
CA ALA A 4 -17.04 25.63 22.65
C ALA A 4 -18.17 26.67 22.75
N ARG A 5 -18.24 27.59 21.78
CA ARG A 5 -19.24 28.67 21.80
C ARG A 5 -20.61 28.05 21.52
N PRO A 6 -21.67 28.42 22.28
CA PRO A 6 -23.04 27.89 22.09
C PRO A 6 -23.60 28.04 20.66
N ALA A 7 -23.00 28.90 19.83
CA ALA A 7 -23.33 29.04 18.41
C ALA A 7 -23.02 27.80 17.55
N GLN A 8 -21.99 27.01 17.88
CA GLN A 8 -21.64 25.80 17.10
C GLN A 8 -22.62 24.65 17.33
N LEU A 9 -23.10 24.49 18.56
CA LEU A 9 -24.15 23.51 18.89
C LEU A 9 -25.47 23.84 18.17
N ALA A 10 -25.81 25.12 18.06
CA ALA A 10 -26.99 25.56 17.31
C ALA A 10 -26.85 25.27 15.80
N GLN A 11 -25.67 25.47 15.22
CA GLN A 11 -25.41 25.16 13.80
C GLN A 11 -25.48 23.66 13.51
N GLN A 12 -24.98 22.81 14.40
CA GLN A 12 -25.12 21.35 14.28
C GLN A 12 -26.56 20.89 14.39
N ALA A 13 -27.35 21.46 15.30
CA ALA A 13 -28.77 21.14 15.40
C ALA A 13 -29.55 21.53 14.13
N VAL A 14 -29.23 22.69 13.53
CA VAL A 14 -29.82 23.13 12.26
C VAL A 14 -29.38 22.25 11.09
N TYR A 15 -28.11 21.87 11.01
CA TYR A 15 -27.61 20.98 9.95
C TYR A 15 -28.18 19.56 10.06
N SER A 16 -28.31 19.04 11.27
CA SER A 16 -28.98 17.76 11.56
C SER A 16 -30.46 17.79 11.17
N ALA A 17 -31.17 18.88 11.52
CA ALA A 17 -32.58 19.07 11.15
C ALA A 17 -32.78 19.23 9.64
N TYR A 18 -31.84 19.91 8.97
CA TYR A 18 -31.81 20.00 7.51
C TYR A 18 -31.63 18.61 6.88
N ARG A 19 -30.66 17.83 7.37
CA ARG A 19 -30.37 16.51 6.81
C ARG A 19 -31.52 15.51 7.01
N SER A 20 -32.17 15.50 8.18
CA SER A 20 -33.31 14.62 8.45
C SER A 20 -34.55 14.98 7.62
N TYR A 21 -34.70 16.25 7.23
CA TYR A 21 -35.81 16.70 6.38
C TYR A 21 -35.63 16.29 4.91
N PHE A 22 -34.41 16.39 4.37
CA PHE A 22 -34.13 16.07 2.96
C PHE A 22 -33.78 14.60 2.70
N TYR A 23 -33.38 13.85 3.73
CA TYR A 23 -33.00 12.43 3.62
C TYR A 23 -33.64 11.60 4.76
N PRO A 24 -34.98 11.41 4.75
CA PRO A 24 -35.72 10.82 5.86
C PRO A 24 -35.44 9.32 6.09
N ASP A 25 -34.94 8.59 5.07
CA ASP A 25 -34.59 7.18 5.17
C ASP A 25 -33.15 6.93 5.62
N SER A 26 -32.38 7.98 5.97
CA SER A 26 -31.09 7.79 6.59
C SER A 26 -31.28 7.38 8.05
N THR A 27 -30.82 6.18 8.41
CA THR A 27 -30.71 5.71 9.81
C THR A 27 -29.76 6.56 10.68
N SER A 28 -29.24 7.67 10.14
CA SER A 28 -28.30 8.62 10.73
C SER A 28 -28.96 9.87 11.34
N ALA A 29 -30.29 9.88 11.54
CA ALA A 29 -31.00 11.07 12.02
C ALA A 29 -30.57 11.56 13.43
N PHE A 30 -29.85 10.73 14.19
CA PHE A 30 -29.18 11.10 15.44
C PHE A 30 -27.67 10.84 15.29
N GLY A 31 -26.94 11.79 14.70
CA GLY A 31 -25.48 11.71 14.48
C GLY A 31 -24.68 11.56 15.77
N ILE A 32 -23.43 11.12 15.64
CA ILE A 32 -22.47 10.84 16.74
C ILE A 32 -22.38 12.05 17.68
N ARG A 33 -22.63 11.83 18.98
CA ARG A 33 -22.75 12.90 20.00
C ARG A 33 -21.68 12.85 21.06
N THR A 34 -21.10 11.69 21.30
CA THR A 34 -20.06 11.49 22.31
C THR A 34 -18.79 10.90 21.71
N ILE A 35 -17.69 11.04 22.45
CA ILE A 35 -16.41 10.46 22.07
C ILE A 35 -16.51 8.93 22.08
N GLU A 36 -17.22 8.35 23.04
CA GLU A 36 -17.44 6.92 23.16
C GLU A 36 -18.23 6.36 21.98
N GLU A 37 -19.25 7.08 21.52
CA GLU A 37 -20.01 6.74 20.32
C GLU A 37 -19.11 6.80 19.07
N ALA A 38 -18.24 7.80 18.98
CA ALA A 38 -17.28 7.92 17.88
C ALA A 38 -16.27 6.75 17.86
N VAL A 39 -15.74 6.37 19.03
CA VAL A 39 -14.85 5.21 19.17
C VAL A 39 -15.57 3.92 18.80
N ALA A 40 -16.78 3.71 19.31
CA ALA A 40 -17.57 2.52 18.99
C ALA A 40 -17.87 2.44 17.49
N SER A 41 -18.21 3.56 16.88
CA SER A 41 -18.45 3.73 15.44
C SER A 41 -17.21 3.40 14.61
N LEU A 42 -16.03 3.90 14.99
CA LEU A 42 -14.75 3.55 14.34
C LEU A 42 -14.40 2.07 14.49
N ASN A 43 -14.52 1.53 15.71
CA ASN A 43 -14.22 0.13 16.00
C ASN A 43 -15.15 -0.83 15.27
N ALA A 44 -16.41 -0.44 15.07
CA ALA A 44 -17.39 -1.19 14.29
C ALA A 44 -17.27 -0.94 12.77
N ASN A 45 -16.45 0.01 12.34
CA ASN A 45 -16.38 0.50 10.96
C ASN A 45 -17.75 0.94 10.39
N VAL A 46 -18.60 1.52 11.23
CA VAL A 46 -19.92 2.06 10.85
C VAL A 46 -19.86 3.57 10.97
N ASN A 47 -20.23 4.35 9.95
CA ASN A 47 -20.15 5.82 9.95
C ASN A 47 -18.75 6.39 10.30
N ALA A 48 -17.69 5.65 9.96
CA ALA A 48 -16.31 5.98 10.34
C ALA A 48 -15.86 7.39 9.95
N LEU A 49 -16.31 7.91 8.80
CA LEU A 49 -16.01 9.27 8.36
C LEU A 49 -16.64 10.34 9.26
N GLU A 50 -17.90 10.13 9.67
CA GLU A 50 -18.59 11.02 10.60
C GLU A 50 -17.93 10.98 11.98
N ALA A 51 -17.53 9.79 12.43
CA ALA A 51 -16.81 9.61 13.69
C ALA A 51 -15.45 10.33 13.69
N LEU A 52 -14.71 10.20 12.59
CA LEU A 52 -13.46 10.92 12.36
C LEU A 52 -13.64 12.43 12.43
N HIS A 53 -14.63 12.97 11.72
CA HIS A 53 -14.94 14.40 11.75
C HIS A 53 -15.33 14.86 13.16
N PHE A 54 -16.12 14.06 13.88
CA PHE A 54 -16.52 14.37 15.25
C PHE A 54 -15.30 14.45 16.18
N ILE A 55 -14.38 13.49 16.11
CA ILE A 55 -13.17 13.45 16.95
C ILE A 55 -12.25 14.64 16.64
N GLN A 56 -12.03 14.95 15.36
CA GLN A 56 -11.19 16.07 14.94
C GLN A 56 -11.74 17.43 15.41
N GLN A 57 -13.06 17.61 15.36
CA GLN A 57 -13.71 18.86 15.77
C GLN A 57 -13.69 19.06 17.29
N ASN A 58 -13.81 17.99 18.07
CA ASN A 58 -13.89 18.08 19.53
C ASN A 58 -12.52 18.16 20.23
N LYS A 59 -11.40 18.14 19.49
CA LYS A 59 -10.03 18.15 20.04
C LYS A 59 -9.90 17.20 21.23
N SER A 60 -10.32 15.96 21.02
CA SER A 60 -10.31 14.93 22.07
C SER A 60 -8.92 14.79 22.69
N ASP A 61 -8.89 14.44 23.97
CA ASP A 61 -7.66 14.01 24.63
C ASP A 61 -7.08 12.80 23.89
N ASN A 62 -5.76 12.76 23.73
CA ASN A 62 -5.08 11.73 22.95
C ASN A 62 -5.27 10.32 23.56
N SER A 63 -5.81 10.22 24.77
CA SER A 63 -6.18 8.98 25.45
C SER A 63 -7.19 8.12 24.68
N ILE A 64 -8.00 8.71 23.79
CA ILE A 64 -8.99 8.00 22.96
C ILE A 64 -8.34 6.92 22.06
N VAL A 65 -7.11 7.15 21.61
CA VAL A 65 -6.49 6.24 20.62
C VAL A 65 -6.11 4.88 21.22
N CYS A 66 -5.99 4.80 22.55
CA CYS A 66 -5.66 3.56 23.27
C CYS A 66 -6.81 2.54 23.27
N SER A 67 -8.04 2.95 22.97
CA SER A 67 -9.22 2.07 22.92
C SER A 67 -9.60 1.66 21.49
N LEU A 68 -8.82 2.08 20.49
CA LEU A 68 -9.07 1.74 19.09
C LEU A 68 -8.53 0.35 18.75
N SER A 69 -9.33 -0.42 18.01
CA SER A 69 -8.92 -1.72 17.47
C SER A 69 -7.90 -1.54 16.33
N PRO A 70 -7.09 -2.56 16.02
CA PRO A 70 -6.19 -2.51 14.85
C PRO A 70 -6.92 -2.16 13.55
N THR A 71 -8.16 -2.61 13.39
CA THR A 71 -9.05 -2.24 12.29
C THR A 71 -9.32 -0.74 12.26
N ALA A 72 -9.74 -0.14 13.39
CA ALA A 72 -9.98 1.29 13.46
C ALA A 72 -8.71 2.10 13.19
N LEU A 73 -7.57 1.67 13.75
CA LEU A 73 -6.26 2.28 13.47
C LEU A 73 -5.91 2.22 11.98
N GLY A 74 -6.19 1.10 11.31
CA GLY A 74 -6.02 0.96 9.87
C GLY A 74 -6.90 1.91 9.06
N VAL A 75 -8.17 2.11 9.46
CA VAL A 75 -9.07 3.09 8.82
C VAL A 75 -8.54 4.52 9.01
N LEU A 76 -8.04 4.85 10.21
CA LEU A 76 -7.41 6.15 10.47
C LEU A 76 -6.19 6.36 9.58
N ALA A 77 -5.32 5.35 9.47
CA ALA A 77 -4.11 5.43 8.65
C ALA A 77 -4.42 5.53 7.15
N LEU A 78 -5.41 4.78 6.66
CA LEU A 78 -5.88 4.87 5.27
C LEU A 78 -6.38 6.28 4.91
N ARG A 79 -6.93 7.00 5.87
CA ARG A 79 -7.41 8.40 5.71
C ARG A 79 -6.34 9.45 6.03
N GLY A 80 -5.12 9.03 6.36
CA GLY A 80 -4.02 9.92 6.73
C GLY A 80 -4.28 10.74 8.00
N SER A 81 -4.97 10.15 8.97
CA SER A 81 -5.31 10.84 10.21
C SER A 81 -4.08 11.11 11.07
N GLU A 82 -3.94 12.37 11.50
CA GLU A 82 -2.88 12.81 12.42
C GLU A 82 -2.95 12.16 13.81
N LEU A 83 -4.12 11.62 14.19
CA LEU A 83 -4.30 10.88 15.44
C LEU A 83 -3.38 9.66 15.53
N CYS A 84 -2.98 9.07 14.40
CA CYS A 84 -2.05 7.95 14.36
C CYS A 84 -0.70 8.26 15.03
N LYS A 85 -0.28 9.54 15.07
CA LYS A 85 0.98 9.98 15.72
C LYS A 85 0.97 9.85 17.24
N HIS A 86 -0.23 9.77 17.83
CA HIS A 86 -0.41 9.70 19.28
C HIS A 86 -0.68 8.29 19.78
N VAL A 87 -0.80 7.32 18.87
CA VAL A 87 -1.05 5.91 19.22
C VAL A 87 0.24 5.31 19.80
N PRO A 88 0.19 4.66 20.97
CA PRO A 88 1.32 3.89 21.46
C PRO A 88 1.55 2.69 20.52
N VAL A 89 2.74 2.62 19.93
CA VAL A 89 3.11 1.58 18.96
C VAL A 89 4.34 0.81 19.41
N THR A 90 4.44 -0.44 18.95
CA THR A 90 5.66 -1.24 19.08
C THR A 90 6.76 -0.63 18.22
N ARG A 91 7.89 -0.33 18.87
CA ARG A 91 9.05 0.24 18.19
C ARG A 91 9.69 -0.78 17.25
N CYS A 92 9.98 -0.35 16.03
CA CYS A 92 10.73 -1.10 15.05
C CYS A 92 12.21 -0.73 15.20
N GLU A 93 12.85 -1.27 16.24
CA GLU A 93 14.28 -1.09 16.52
C GLU A 93 15.05 -2.36 16.15
N MET A 94 16.31 -2.19 15.75
CA MET A 94 17.29 -3.27 15.64
C MET A 94 18.47 -2.93 16.54
N ASP A 95 18.87 -3.86 17.40
CA ASP A 95 20.13 -3.76 18.13
C ASP A 95 21.28 -3.70 17.12
N GLU A 96 22.20 -2.76 17.29
CA GLU A 96 23.31 -2.42 16.37
C GLU A 96 24.31 -3.57 16.11
N ASP A 97 24.15 -4.71 16.77
CA ASP A 97 25.03 -5.86 16.60
C ASP A 97 24.74 -6.60 15.28
N ASP A 98 25.80 -6.91 14.51
CA ASP A 98 25.76 -7.68 13.26
C ASP A 98 25.12 -9.07 13.46
N SER A 99 25.16 -9.58 14.69
CA SER A 99 24.48 -10.81 15.10
C SER A 99 22.95 -10.72 14.93
N THR A 100 22.36 -9.54 15.11
CA THR A 100 20.91 -9.29 15.01
C THR A 100 20.43 -9.44 13.57
N PHE A 101 21.15 -8.87 12.59
CA PHE A 101 20.79 -8.98 11.18
C PHE A 101 20.90 -10.41 10.67
N SER A 102 21.98 -11.11 11.02
CA SER A 102 22.18 -12.51 10.65
C SER A 102 21.12 -13.42 11.28
N THR A 103 20.75 -13.16 12.54
CA THR A 103 19.67 -13.88 13.23
C THR A 103 18.32 -13.60 12.59
N LEU A 104 18.06 -12.37 12.16
CA LEU A 104 16.82 -12.00 11.47
C LEU A 104 16.75 -12.67 10.10
N LEU A 105 17.85 -12.69 9.33
CA LEU A 105 17.92 -13.40 8.05
C LEU A 105 17.76 -14.92 8.22
N ALA A 106 18.29 -15.50 9.29
CA ALA A 106 18.14 -16.92 9.60
C ALA A 106 16.68 -17.32 9.88
N LYS A 107 15.81 -16.36 10.21
CA LYS A 107 14.37 -16.58 10.37
C LYS A 107 13.60 -16.59 9.04
N PHE A 108 14.25 -16.26 7.92
CA PHE A 108 13.66 -16.40 6.59
C PHE A 108 14.13 -17.71 5.95
N SER A 109 13.22 -18.68 5.82
CA SER A 109 13.46 -19.93 5.10
C SER A 109 12.71 -19.88 3.78
N LEU A 110 13.36 -19.36 2.74
CA LEU A 110 12.73 -19.12 1.45
C LEU A 110 12.84 -20.32 0.47
N GLY A 111 13.50 -21.42 0.88
CA GLY A 111 13.63 -22.69 0.16
C GLY A 111 14.91 -22.86 -0.67
N ASP A 112 15.00 -23.90 -1.50
CA ASP A 112 16.21 -24.22 -2.29
C ASP A 112 16.61 -23.10 -3.28
N GLU A 113 15.63 -22.37 -3.82
CA GLU A 113 15.86 -21.19 -4.68
C GLU A 113 16.53 -20.05 -3.90
N TRP A 114 16.22 -19.94 -2.61
CA TRP A 114 16.87 -19.02 -1.71
C TRP A 114 18.28 -19.46 -1.36
N ASP A 115 18.50 -20.73 -1.05
CA ASP A 115 19.85 -21.22 -0.78
C ASP A 115 20.74 -21.05 -2.03
N SER A 116 20.19 -21.21 -3.23
CA SER A 116 20.88 -20.93 -4.49
C SER A 116 21.15 -19.44 -4.71
N GLY A 117 20.16 -18.58 -4.45
CA GLY A 117 20.28 -17.12 -4.57
C GLY A 117 21.25 -16.54 -3.53
N MET A 118 21.17 -17.02 -2.28
CA MET A 118 22.06 -16.66 -1.19
C MET A 118 23.44 -17.26 -1.38
N ALA A 119 23.61 -18.47 -1.91
CA ALA A 119 24.93 -19.03 -2.22
C ALA A 119 25.67 -18.18 -3.25
N TRP A 120 24.96 -17.56 -4.20
CA TRP A 120 25.54 -16.58 -5.13
C TRP A 120 25.98 -15.29 -4.41
N LEU A 121 25.17 -14.79 -3.46
CA LEU A 121 25.47 -13.60 -2.65
C LEU A 121 26.59 -13.84 -1.62
N SER A 122 26.66 -15.05 -1.08
CA SER A 122 27.57 -15.52 -0.02
C SER A 122 28.88 -16.11 -0.57
N ARG A 123 29.14 -16.04 -1.89
CA ARG A 123 30.48 -16.34 -2.42
C ARG A 123 31.47 -15.36 -1.80
N VAL A 124 32.20 -15.84 -0.79
CA VAL A 124 33.27 -15.13 -0.11
C VAL A 124 34.37 -14.89 -1.14
N ALA A 125 34.54 -13.64 -1.57
CA ALA A 125 35.78 -13.22 -2.20
C ALA A 125 36.88 -13.28 -1.13
N CYS A 126 38.07 -13.76 -1.51
CA CYS A 126 39.20 -13.94 -0.61
C CYS A 126 39.42 -12.71 0.31
N PRO A 127 39.93 -12.92 1.53
CA PRO A 127 40.33 -11.83 2.44
C PRO A 127 41.23 -10.82 1.71
N GLU A 128 41.19 -9.53 2.09
CA GLU A 128 42.05 -8.49 1.47
C GLU A 128 43.56 -8.80 1.59
N GLU A 129 43.90 -9.71 2.49
CA GLU A 129 45.26 -10.18 2.78
C GLU A 129 45.74 -11.30 1.84
N ASP A 130 44.84 -11.87 1.02
CA ASP A 130 45.15 -13.01 0.17
C ASP A 130 45.57 -12.58 -1.26
N LEU A 131 46.89 -12.47 -1.44
CA LEU A 131 47.55 -12.07 -2.69
C LEU A 131 47.41 -13.09 -3.83
N ALA A 132 46.77 -14.24 -3.61
CA ALA A 132 46.59 -15.29 -4.60
C ALA A 132 45.34 -15.12 -5.49
N CYS A 133 44.57 -14.03 -5.33
CA CYS A 133 43.32 -13.84 -6.06
C CYS A 133 43.58 -13.50 -7.55
N PRO A 134 43.07 -14.29 -8.53
CA PRO A 134 43.28 -14.02 -9.95
C PRO A 134 42.57 -12.71 -10.39
N GLU A 135 43.28 -11.86 -11.13
CA GLU A 135 42.81 -10.51 -11.54
C GLU A 135 41.67 -10.50 -12.58
N GLU A 136 41.19 -11.64 -13.07
CA GLU A 136 40.38 -11.67 -14.29
C GLU A 136 38.85 -11.63 -14.04
N TRP A 137 38.29 -10.46 -14.36
CA TRP A 137 36.92 -10.18 -14.83
C TRP A 137 35.70 -10.44 -13.93
N PHE A 138 35.79 -11.23 -12.85
CA PHE A 138 34.65 -11.52 -11.95
C PHE A 138 34.81 -11.04 -10.49
N ALA A 139 35.87 -10.32 -10.15
CA ALA A 139 36.20 -9.97 -8.77
C ALA A 139 35.54 -8.68 -8.21
N ARG A 140 34.38 -8.24 -8.72
CA ARG A 140 33.65 -7.12 -8.08
C ARG A 140 32.74 -7.67 -6.99
N ARG A 141 33.13 -7.48 -5.72
CA ARG A 141 32.27 -7.71 -4.54
C ARG A 141 30.91 -7.06 -4.79
N PRO A 142 29.77 -7.80 -4.76
CA PRO A 142 28.47 -7.17 -4.66
C PRO A 142 28.48 -6.27 -3.42
N SER A 143 28.18 -4.99 -3.56
CA SER A 143 28.05 -4.12 -2.39
C SER A 143 26.98 -4.68 -1.46
N GLN A 144 27.06 -4.42 -0.15
CA GLN A 144 26.04 -4.85 0.81
C GLN A 144 24.63 -4.38 0.37
N VAL A 145 24.56 -3.20 -0.25
CA VAL A 145 23.37 -2.64 -0.90
C VAL A 145 22.83 -3.53 -2.02
N LEU A 146 23.70 -4.06 -2.89
CA LEU A 146 23.29 -4.97 -3.97
C LEU A 146 22.79 -6.31 -3.42
N ARG A 147 23.40 -6.81 -2.35
CA ARG A 147 22.94 -8.04 -1.68
C ARG A 147 21.57 -7.86 -1.06
N LEU A 148 21.37 -6.77 -0.33
CA LEU A 148 20.08 -6.40 0.25
C LEU A 148 19.01 -6.19 -0.84
N LEU A 149 19.38 -5.58 -1.95
CA LEU A 149 18.46 -5.39 -3.08
C LEU A 149 18.01 -6.74 -3.64
N GLN A 150 18.93 -7.68 -3.84
CA GLN A 150 18.59 -9.00 -4.35
C GLN A 150 17.72 -9.78 -3.36
N LEU A 151 18.02 -9.70 -2.06
CA LEU A 151 17.18 -10.24 -0.99
C LEU A 151 15.74 -9.73 -1.10
N LEU A 152 15.55 -8.42 -1.12
CA LEU A 152 14.21 -7.83 -1.19
C LEU A 152 13.48 -8.19 -2.49
N ARG A 153 14.21 -8.38 -3.60
CA ARG A 153 13.59 -8.82 -4.87
C ARG A 153 13.05 -10.24 -4.75
N LEU A 154 13.80 -11.15 -4.14
CA LEU A 154 13.35 -12.51 -3.87
C LEU A 154 12.17 -12.54 -2.91
N MET A 155 12.21 -11.74 -1.84
CA MET A 155 11.10 -11.61 -0.90
C MET A 155 9.84 -11.05 -1.58
N PHE A 156 9.97 -10.01 -2.40
CA PHE A 156 8.87 -9.46 -3.17
C PHE A 156 8.21 -10.55 -4.03
N LEU A 157 9.00 -11.30 -4.80
CA LEU A 157 8.51 -12.39 -5.65
C LEU A 157 7.82 -13.49 -4.84
N LYS A 158 8.43 -13.92 -3.72
CA LYS A 158 7.85 -14.96 -2.84
C LYS A 158 6.52 -14.53 -2.24
N THR A 159 6.38 -13.24 -1.92
CA THR A 159 5.20 -12.69 -1.26
C THR A 159 4.07 -12.33 -2.22
N GLU A 160 4.27 -12.39 -3.54
CA GLU A 160 3.20 -12.12 -4.53
C GLU A 160 2.03 -13.10 -4.44
N VAL A 161 2.26 -14.28 -3.86
CA VAL A 161 1.28 -15.33 -3.59
C VAL A 161 1.21 -15.60 -2.09
N PRO A 162 0.10 -16.19 -1.59
CA PRO A 162 0.03 -16.64 -0.20
C PRO A 162 1.21 -17.56 0.13
N PHE A 163 1.82 -17.36 1.30
CA PHE A 163 3.00 -18.10 1.73
C PHE A 163 2.83 -18.62 3.17
N ASP A 164 3.57 -19.67 3.51
CA ASP A 164 3.56 -20.24 4.85
C ASP A 164 4.25 -19.27 5.83
N PRO A 165 3.59 -18.86 6.93
CA PRO A 165 4.22 -18.06 7.98
C PRO A 165 5.51 -18.66 8.58
N ALA A 166 5.71 -19.97 8.47
CA ALA A 166 6.97 -20.62 8.86
C ALA A 166 8.16 -20.23 7.95
N GLN A 167 7.91 -19.83 6.71
CA GLN A 167 8.94 -19.39 5.75
C GLN A 167 9.32 -17.92 5.94
N ILE A 168 8.33 -17.07 6.23
CA ILE A 168 8.53 -15.64 6.44
C ILE A 168 7.73 -15.22 7.67
N SER A 169 8.39 -15.17 8.82
CA SER A 169 7.73 -14.80 10.07
C SER A 169 7.31 -13.32 10.12
N VAL A 170 6.43 -12.96 11.07
CA VAL A 170 5.87 -11.61 11.25
C VAL A 170 6.97 -10.55 11.53
N GLU A 171 8.13 -10.95 12.03
CA GLU A 171 9.31 -10.07 12.22
C GLU A 171 9.83 -9.46 10.91
N VAL A 172 9.35 -9.91 9.74
CA VAL A 172 9.55 -9.20 8.48
C VAL A 172 8.99 -7.77 8.50
N VAL A 173 7.92 -7.51 9.26
CA VAL A 173 7.27 -6.20 9.33
C VAL A 173 8.23 -5.12 9.88
N PRO A 174 8.83 -5.26 11.09
CA PRO A 174 9.82 -4.31 11.58
C PRO A 174 11.10 -4.27 10.73
N PHE A 175 11.51 -5.38 10.14
CA PHE A 175 12.64 -5.40 9.20
C PHE A 175 12.41 -4.47 8.00
N LEU A 176 11.25 -4.58 7.34
CA LEU A 176 10.91 -3.73 6.20
C LEU A 176 10.81 -2.25 6.60
N TYR A 177 10.40 -1.94 7.84
CA TYR A 177 10.37 -0.57 8.36
C TYR A 177 11.77 0.04 8.37
N LEU A 178 12.73 -0.71 8.88
CA LEU A 178 14.12 -0.27 9.00
C LEU A 178 14.78 -0.10 7.63
N ILE A 179 14.55 -1.03 6.71
CA ILE A 179 15.00 -0.90 5.32
C ILE A 179 14.40 0.36 4.69
N TYR A 180 13.08 0.55 4.80
CA TYR A 180 12.43 1.70 4.21
C TYR A 180 12.99 3.01 4.77
N THR A 181 13.03 3.17 6.09
CA THR A 181 13.48 4.42 6.73
C THR A 181 14.95 4.72 6.47
N GLN A 182 15.83 3.71 6.49
CA GLN A 182 17.25 3.86 6.19
C GLN A 182 17.52 4.28 4.74
N PHE A 183 16.78 3.72 3.79
CA PHE A 183 17.06 3.88 2.36
C PHE A 183 16.13 4.86 1.64
N ARG A 184 15.11 5.40 2.30
CA ARG A 184 14.13 6.30 1.70
C ARG A 184 14.75 7.44 0.88
N ASP A 185 15.82 8.03 1.42
CA ASP A 185 16.42 9.24 0.89
C ASP A 185 17.71 8.98 0.09
N THR A 186 18.23 7.75 0.15
CA THR A 186 19.53 7.38 -0.42
C THR A 186 19.41 6.32 -1.52
N ASN A 187 18.40 5.45 -1.47
CA ASN A 187 18.18 4.39 -2.44
C ASN A 187 16.68 4.15 -2.66
N LYS A 188 16.13 4.77 -3.71
CA LYS A 188 14.71 4.64 -4.08
C LYS A 188 14.30 3.18 -4.36
N GLU A 189 15.17 2.39 -4.97
CA GLU A 189 14.83 1.02 -5.35
C GLU A 189 14.59 0.14 -4.12
N LEU A 190 15.49 0.20 -3.13
CA LEU A 190 15.34 -0.53 -1.87
C LEU A 190 14.10 -0.10 -1.09
N SER A 191 13.88 1.21 -0.95
CA SER A 191 12.75 1.74 -0.18
C SER A 191 11.40 1.41 -0.83
N ILE A 192 11.26 1.55 -2.15
CA ILE A 192 10.04 1.18 -2.86
C ILE A 192 9.81 -0.33 -2.80
N LEU A 193 10.86 -1.14 -2.94
CA LEU A 193 10.73 -2.59 -2.87
C LEU A 193 10.32 -3.07 -1.47
N ALA A 194 10.79 -2.40 -0.41
CA ALA A 194 10.33 -2.64 0.94
C ALA A 194 8.82 -2.37 1.10
N LEU A 195 8.33 -1.23 0.59
CA LEU A 195 6.89 -0.91 0.60
C LEU A 195 6.08 -1.91 -0.23
N LYS A 196 6.53 -2.28 -1.44
CA LYS A 196 5.85 -3.27 -2.29
C LYS A 196 5.76 -4.63 -1.58
N THR A 197 6.85 -5.07 -0.97
CA THR A 197 6.90 -6.32 -0.19
C THR A 197 5.95 -6.26 1.01
N LEU A 198 5.91 -5.15 1.74
CA LEU A 198 4.96 -4.95 2.85
C LEU A 198 3.50 -5.02 2.37
N SER A 199 3.21 -4.46 1.20
CA SER A 199 1.86 -4.48 0.61
C SER A 199 1.36 -5.88 0.28
N ASN A 200 2.29 -6.78 -0.09
CA ASN A 200 2.01 -8.19 -0.33
C ASN A 200 1.81 -8.94 0.99
N ILE A 201 2.72 -8.75 1.95
CA ILE A 201 2.66 -9.41 3.27
C ILE A 201 1.42 -9.01 4.06
N ALA A 202 0.90 -7.80 3.87
CA ALA A 202 -0.37 -7.35 4.44
C ALA A 202 -1.57 -8.27 4.11
N LEU A 203 -1.49 -9.05 3.02
CA LEU A 203 -2.49 -10.05 2.61
C LEU A 203 -2.28 -11.44 3.23
N ASN A 204 -1.18 -11.69 3.95
CA ASN A 204 -0.82 -13.02 4.44
C ASN A 204 -1.42 -13.37 5.82
N GLY A 205 -2.59 -12.80 6.13
CA GLY A 205 -3.37 -13.13 7.32
C GLY A 205 -3.27 -12.11 8.47
N PRO A 206 -4.19 -12.19 9.46
CA PRO A 206 -4.36 -11.17 10.49
C PRO A 206 -3.11 -10.80 11.30
N PRO A 207 -2.18 -11.72 11.66
CA PRO A 207 -0.99 -11.36 12.42
C PRO A 207 -0.12 -10.28 11.77
N TYR A 208 0.04 -10.31 10.44
CA TYR A 208 0.81 -9.31 9.71
C TYR A 208 0.09 -7.96 9.65
N ALA A 209 -1.22 -7.98 9.35
CA ALA A 209 -2.04 -6.76 9.32
C ALA A 209 -2.08 -6.06 10.69
N ILE A 210 -2.23 -6.83 11.77
CA ILE A 210 -2.19 -6.30 13.14
C ILE A 210 -0.81 -5.72 13.43
N SER A 211 0.28 -6.45 13.14
CA SER A 211 1.65 -5.96 13.35
C SER A 211 1.93 -4.65 12.61
N ILE A 212 1.43 -4.49 11.38
CA ILE A 212 1.52 -3.22 10.63
C ILE A 212 0.80 -2.09 11.36
N PHE A 213 -0.44 -2.32 11.84
CA PHE A 213 -1.24 -1.29 12.49
C PHE A 213 -0.92 -1.04 13.97
N THR A 214 -0.07 -1.85 14.59
CA THR A 214 0.37 -1.67 15.99
C THR A 214 1.86 -1.36 16.12
N SER A 215 2.59 -1.15 15.03
CA SER A 215 4.01 -0.80 15.02
C SER A 215 4.26 0.62 14.50
N ASP A 216 5.52 1.06 14.48
CA ASP A 216 5.93 2.35 13.89
C ASP A 216 5.48 2.54 12.43
N TRP A 217 5.09 1.47 11.73
CA TRP A 217 4.42 1.58 10.44
C TRP A 217 3.12 2.40 10.50
N LEU A 218 2.32 2.32 11.56
CA LEU A 218 1.02 3.00 11.63
C LEU A 218 1.12 4.52 11.40
N PRO A 219 1.84 5.30 12.25
CA PRO A 219 1.97 6.74 12.05
C PRO A 219 2.72 7.08 10.76
N LEU A 220 3.66 6.23 10.34
CA LEU A 220 4.40 6.42 9.09
C LEU A 220 3.47 6.30 7.87
N LEU A 221 2.67 5.25 7.79
CA LEU A 221 1.72 5.02 6.69
C LEU A 221 0.66 6.13 6.64
N ALA A 222 0.11 6.52 7.79
CA ALA A 222 -0.83 7.64 7.87
C ALA A 222 -0.24 8.93 7.26
N SER A 223 1.03 9.22 7.57
CA SER A 223 1.74 10.35 6.96
C SER A 223 1.97 10.13 5.46
N LEU A 224 2.44 8.95 5.04
CA LEU A 224 2.84 8.67 3.66
C LEU A 224 1.67 8.65 2.67
N VAL A 225 0.47 8.22 3.09
CA VAL A 225 -0.72 8.24 2.22
C VAL A 225 -1.00 9.66 1.70
N VAL A 226 -0.78 10.67 2.53
CA VAL A 226 -1.04 12.09 2.19
C VAL A 226 0.24 12.80 1.73
N ASN A 227 1.34 12.60 2.45
CA ASN A 227 2.58 13.38 2.37
C ASN A 227 3.79 12.57 1.86
N GLY A 228 3.57 11.43 1.19
CA GLY A 228 4.66 10.71 0.51
C GLY A 228 5.40 11.60 -0.49
N LYS A 229 6.73 11.49 -0.58
CA LYS A 229 7.57 12.33 -1.47
C LYS A 229 7.24 12.09 -2.94
N THR A 230 6.83 10.87 -3.27
CA THR A 230 6.44 10.45 -4.61
C THR A 230 4.99 9.96 -4.63
N LEU A 231 4.35 9.95 -5.81
CA LEU A 231 3.04 9.29 -5.97
C LEU A 231 3.14 7.79 -5.72
N GLU A 232 4.26 7.18 -6.08
CA GLU A 232 4.51 5.75 -5.86
C GLU A 232 4.47 5.39 -4.37
N GLU A 233 5.13 6.17 -3.50
CA GLU A 233 5.02 6.00 -2.04
C GLU A 233 3.57 6.16 -1.58
N ARG A 234 2.86 7.21 -2.02
CA ARG A 234 1.46 7.46 -1.63
C ARG A 234 0.55 6.28 -2.00
N LEU A 235 0.65 5.79 -3.24
CA LEU A 235 -0.16 4.69 -3.75
C LEU A 235 0.15 3.37 -3.04
N ILE A 236 1.43 3.05 -2.81
CA ILE A 236 1.79 1.81 -2.11
C ILE A 236 1.39 1.89 -0.63
N SER A 237 1.56 3.04 0.03
CA SER A 237 1.11 3.22 1.41
C SER A 237 -0.40 3.07 1.56
N HIS A 238 -1.18 3.65 0.64
CA HIS A 238 -2.63 3.43 0.59
C HIS A 238 -2.96 1.94 0.40
N LYS A 239 -2.29 1.29 -0.54
CA LYS A 239 -2.42 -0.14 -0.81
C LYS A 239 -2.10 -1.02 0.39
N ILE A 240 -1.05 -0.72 1.15
CA ILE A 240 -0.70 -1.44 2.39
C ILE A 240 -1.86 -1.38 3.38
N CYS A 241 -2.38 -0.18 3.64
CA CYS A 241 -3.52 0.00 4.55
C CYS A 241 -4.76 -0.75 4.05
N GLN A 242 -5.10 -0.64 2.78
CA GLN A 242 -6.27 -1.30 2.20
C GLN A 242 -6.15 -2.82 2.26
N ASN A 243 -5.00 -3.39 1.88
CA ASN A 243 -4.77 -4.83 1.91
C ASN A 243 -4.81 -5.38 3.35
N ALA A 244 -4.20 -4.67 4.31
CA ALA A 244 -4.30 -5.05 5.72
C ALA A 244 -5.74 -4.99 6.23
N LEU A 245 -6.52 -3.98 5.82
CA LEU A 245 -7.95 -3.88 6.14
C LEU A 245 -8.79 -4.97 5.46
N ASN A 246 -8.45 -5.40 4.24
CA ASN A 246 -9.07 -6.57 3.60
C ASN A 246 -8.83 -7.84 4.42
N THR A 247 -7.58 -8.06 4.84
CA THR A 247 -7.20 -9.19 5.71
C THR A 247 -7.96 -9.21 7.04
N LEU A 248 -8.29 -8.03 7.57
CA LEU A 248 -9.08 -7.87 8.80
C LEU A 248 -10.61 -7.88 8.56
N GLY A 249 -11.06 -8.13 7.32
CA GLY A 249 -12.48 -8.27 6.98
C GLY A 249 -13.23 -6.95 6.80
N VAL A 250 -12.53 -5.84 6.62
CA VAL A 250 -13.11 -4.48 6.54
C VAL A 250 -13.42 -4.09 5.10
N VAL A 251 -12.56 -4.50 4.17
CA VAL A 251 -12.67 -4.24 2.72
C VAL A 251 -12.83 -5.58 2.01
N ASN A 252 -13.63 -5.64 0.95
CA ASN A 252 -13.99 -6.89 0.27
C ASN A 252 -13.18 -7.20 -1.01
N TYR A 253 -12.15 -6.41 -1.33
CA TYR A 253 -11.27 -6.61 -2.49
C TYR A 253 -9.80 -6.39 -2.14
N GLN A 254 -8.92 -6.97 -2.95
CA GLN A 254 -7.47 -6.99 -2.78
C GLN A 254 -6.78 -6.23 -3.90
N LEU A 255 -5.79 -5.40 -3.56
CA LEU A 255 -4.85 -4.87 -4.54
C LEU A 255 -3.64 -5.80 -4.60
N ARG A 256 -3.60 -6.69 -5.59
CA ARG A 256 -2.45 -7.58 -5.86
C ARG A 256 -1.25 -6.80 -6.40
N SER A 257 -0.06 -7.39 -6.45
CA SER A 257 1.25 -6.75 -6.71
C SER A 257 1.23 -5.61 -7.73
N ASP A 258 0.59 -5.85 -8.88
CA ASP A 258 0.63 -4.97 -10.05
C ASP A 258 -0.53 -3.96 -10.10
N ILE A 259 -1.49 -4.03 -9.16
CA ILE A 259 -2.69 -3.18 -9.13
C ILE A 259 -2.54 -2.08 -8.07
N TYR A 260 -2.94 -0.86 -8.45
CA TYR A 260 -2.93 0.33 -7.60
C TYR A 260 -4.28 1.03 -7.71
N GLU A 261 -4.88 1.39 -6.58
CA GLU A 261 -6.04 2.27 -6.55
C GLU A 261 -5.56 3.72 -6.59
N LEU A 262 -5.92 4.43 -7.66
CA LEU A 262 -5.53 5.82 -7.88
C LEU A 262 -6.62 6.78 -7.40
N PHE A 263 -7.88 6.36 -7.49
CA PHE A 263 -9.02 7.13 -7.04
C PHE A 263 -10.18 6.21 -6.69
N LEU A 264 -10.80 6.45 -5.55
CA LEU A 264 -12.05 5.83 -5.12
C LEU A 264 -13.04 6.94 -4.71
N PRO A 265 -14.26 6.97 -5.26
CA PRO A 265 -15.26 7.95 -4.89
C PRO A 265 -15.88 7.59 -3.53
N GLU A 266 -16.53 8.56 -2.88
CA GLU A 266 -17.27 8.31 -1.64
C GLU A 266 -18.53 7.46 -1.86
N LYS A 267 -19.13 7.56 -3.06
CA LYS A 267 -20.28 6.77 -3.49
C LYS A 267 -19.80 5.44 -4.08
N GLU A 268 -20.69 4.47 -4.15
CA GLU A 268 -20.40 3.22 -4.86
C GLU A 268 -20.04 3.51 -6.34
N PRO A 269 -18.89 3.03 -6.84
CA PRO A 269 -18.50 3.25 -8.23
C PRO A 269 -19.50 2.61 -9.20
N GLU A 270 -19.95 3.39 -10.19
CA GLU A 270 -20.74 2.92 -11.32
C GLU A 270 -19.84 2.41 -12.47
N VAL A 271 -18.60 2.88 -12.51
CA VAL A 271 -17.62 2.53 -13.56
C VAL A 271 -16.22 2.36 -12.98
N ASP A 272 -15.52 1.36 -13.51
CA ASP A 272 -14.09 1.13 -13.26
C ASP A 272 -13.28 1.56 -14.49
N ILE A 273 -12.29 2.43 -14.28
CA ILE A 273 -11.32 2.83 -15.31
C ILE A 273 -9.98 2.17 -14.98
N VAL A 274 -9.49 1.30 -15.87
CA VAL A 274 -8.18 0.65 -15.71
C VAL A 274 -7.15 1.33 -16.59
N MET A 275 -6.17 1.95 -15.97
CA MET A 275 -5.07 2.67 -16.60
C MET A 275 -3.87 1.73 -16.74
N ILE A 276 -3.52 1.39 -17.99
CA ILE A 276 -2.41 0.48 -18.32
C ILE A 276 -1.30 1.29 -19.01
N HIS A 277 -0.10 1.29 -18.44
CA HIS A 277 0.96 2.16 -18.95
C HIS A 277 1.61 1.68 -20.26
N GLY A 278 2.39 2.54 -20.93
CA GLY A 278 3.14 2.20 -22.13
C GLY A 278 4.50 1.52 -21.86
N LEU A 279 5.28 1.27 -22.91
CA LEU A 279 6.63 0.69 -22.80
C LEU A 279 7.58 1.55 -21.96
N ARG A 280 8.38 0.90 -21.11
CA ARG A 280 9.26 1.56 -20.11
C ARG A 280 8.48 2.54 -19.23
N GLY A 281 7.19 2.25 -19.04
CA GLY A 281 6.21 3.01 -18.27
C GLY A 281 5.98 2.41 -16.90
N GLY A 282 5.16 3.09 -16.12
CA GLY A 282 4.73 2.67 -14.80
C GLY A 282 3.65 3.61 -14.29
N VAL A 283 2.79 3.08 -13.43
CA VAL A 283 1.55 3.77 -13.02
C VAL A 283 1.82 5.17 -12.47
N ALA A 284 2.89 5.30 -11.71
CA ALA A 284 3.24 6.54 -11.03
C ALA A 284 3.79 7.64 -11.96
N TYR A 285 4.13 7.37 -13.23
CA TYR A 285 4.82 8.36 -14.08
C TYR A 285 4.33 8.45 -15.52
N THR A 286 3.70 7.42 -16.08
CA THR A 286 3.36 7.40 -17.52
C THR A 286 2.42 8.51 -17.95
N TRP A 287 1.47 8.90 -17.10
CA TRP A 287 0.47 9.93 -17.43
C TRP A 287 0.76 11.29 -16.81
N ARG A 288 2.00 11.51 -16.38
CA ARG A 288 2.43 12.83 -15.91
C ARG A 288 3.00 13.65 -17.06
N GLN A 289 2.62 14.92 -17.10
CA GLN A 289 3.14 15.85 -18.10
C GLN A 289 4.55 16.33 -17.71
N LYS A 290 5.42 16.57 -18.71
CA LYS A 290 6.65 17.35 -18.55
C LYS A 290 6.35 18.77 -19.03
N ASP A 291 5.94 19.64 -18.12
CA ASP A 291 5.47 20.98 -18.46
C ASP A 291 6.60 21.94 -18.88
N HIS A 292 7.88 21.59 -18.62
CA HIS A 292 9.03 22.47 -18.84
C HIS A 292 10.25 21.77 -19.45
N SER A 293 11.19 22.57 -19.97
CA SER A 293 12.50 22.12 -20.49
C SER A 293 13.46 21.64 -19.39
N THR A 294 13.18 22.00 -18.14
CA THR A 294 13.78 21.39 -16.97
C THR A 294 13.19 19.98 -16.83
N ASN A 295 13.98 18.98 -16.46
CA ASN A 295 13.53 17.58 -16.31
C ASN A 295 12.53 17.36 -15.14
N ILE A 296 11.75 18.38 -14.77
CA ILE A 296 10.77 18.36 -13.70
C ILE A 296 9.47 17.77 -14.27
N VAL A 297 9.07 16.64 -13.71
CA VAL A 297 7.82 15.98 -14.06
C VAL A 297 6.72 16.58 -13.18
N SER A 298 5.57 16.91 -13.79
CA SER A 298 4.41 17.44 -13.08
C SER A 298 3.85 16.44 -12.06
N ASP A 299 3.20 16.96 -11.02
CA ASP A 299 2.40 16.15 -10.10
C ASP A 299 0.95 15.95 -10.59
N CYS A 300 0.54 16.65 -11.65
CA CYS A 300 -0.76 16.46 -12.27
C CYS A 300 -0.92 15.02 -12.79
N TRP A 301 -1.99 14.35 -12.37
CA TRP A 301 -2.32 12.99 -12.81
C TRP A 301 -3.84 12.90 -13.13
N PRO A 302 -4.30 12.06 -14.07
CA PRO A 302 -5.71 11.94 -14.45
C PRO A 302 -6.73 11.84 -13.31
N LYS A 303 -6.40 11.17 -12.19
CA LYS A 303 -7.21 11.10 -10.95
C LYS A 303 -7.62 12.45 -10.39
N ASP A 304 -6.84 13.49 -10.64
CA ASP A 304 -7.04 14.80 -10.02
C ASP A 304 -8.10 15.64 -10.75
N TRP A 305 -8.37 15.32 -12.03
CA TRP A 305 -9.33 16.08 -12.86
C TRP A 305 -10.42 15.21 -13.49
N LEU A 306 -10.13 13.95 -13.85
CA LEU A 306 -11.10 13.08 -14.52
C LEU A 306 -12.38 12.83 -13.69
N PRO A 307 -12.31 12.64 -12.35
CA PRO A 307 -13.53 12.53 -11.53
C PRO A 307 -14.34 13.83 -11.42
N LEU A 308 -13.75 14.99 -11.76
CA LEU A 308 -14.45 16.27 -11.76
C LEU A 308 -15.21 16.50 -13.07
N ASP A 309 -14.69 15.96 -14.17
CA ASP A 309 -15.25 16.15 -15.52
C ASP A 309 -16.40 15.18 -15.83
N ILE A 310 -16.43 14.01 -15.19
CA ILE A 310 -17.45 12.98 -15.42
C ILE A 310 -18.41 12.92 -14.22
N PRO A 311 -19.72 13.12 -14.42
CA PRO A 311 -20.69 13.25 -13.33
C PRO A 311 -21.08 11.92 -12.66
N HIS A 312 -20.50 10.80 -13.11
CA HIS A 312 -20.74 9.48 -12.57
C HIS A 312 -19.63 9.07 -11.59
N PRO A 313 -19.95 8.44 -10.45
CA PRO A 313 -18.93 7.95 -9.52
C PRO A 313 -18.08 6.88 -10.21
N MET A 314 -16.79 7.17 -10.39
CA MET A 314 -15.84 6.26 -11.00
C MET A 314 -14.76 5.85 -10.00
N ARG A 315 -14.29 4.61 -10.10
CA ARG A 315 -13.02 4.19 -9.50
C ARG A 315 -11.95 4.11 -10.58
N ILE A 316 -10.76 4.59 -10.27
CA ILE A 316 -9.61 4.55 -11.19
C ILE A 316 -8.56 3.60 -10.61
N LEU A 317 -8.26 2.54 -11.35
CA LEU A 317 -7.21 1.59 -11.05
C LEU A 317 -6.05 1.73 -12.04
N GLY A 318 -4.86 1.42 -11.57
CA GLY A 318 -3.62 1.47 -12.33
C GLY A 318 -2.99 0.10 -12.35
N LEU A 319 -2.53 -0.34 -13.52
CA LEU A 319 -1.86 -1.62 -13.70
C LEU A 319 -0.40 -1.37 -14.10
N ASP A 320 0.51 -1.82 -13.24
CA ASP A 320 1.96 -1.77 -13.43
C ASP A 320 2.43 -3.11 -13.97
N TYR A 321 2.93 -3.17 -15.21
CA TYR A 321 3.48 -4.39 -15.78
C TYR A 321 4.94 -4.23 -16.20
N PRO A 322 5.73 -5.31 -16.09
CA PRO A 322 7.05 -5.35 -16.69
C PRO A 322 6.97 -5.08 -18.20
N SER A 323 7.39 -3.87 -18.60
CA SER A 323 7.35 -3.38 -19.98
C SER A 323 8.76 -3.17 -20.58
N TYR A 324 9.79 -3.71 -19.93
CA TYR A 324 11.16 -3.69 -20.43
C TYR A 324 11.33 -4.74 -21.53
N LEU A 325 11.79 -4.33 -22.71
CA LEU A 325 12.12 -5.22 -23.84
C LEU A 325 13.20 -6.27 -23.52
N MET A 326 13.98 -6.06 -22.46
CA MET A 326 15.12 -6.88 -22.04
C MET A 326 15.03 -7.09 -20.53
N GLN A 327 14.16 -7.97 -20.06
CA GLN A 327 14.17 -8.38 -18.65
C GLN A 327 14.92 -9.71 -18.53
N PHE A 328 16.16 -9.62 -18.04
CA PHE A 328 17.02 -10.75 -17.64
C PHE A 328 16.54 -11.38 -16.32
N THR A 329 15.23 -11.47 -16.07
CA THR A 329 14.69 -12.15 -14.87
C THR A 329 14.56 -13.65 -15.06
N GLY A 330 15.05 -14.22 -16.18
CA GLY A 330 15.08 -15.66 -16.43
C GLY A 330 13.71 -16.28 -16.71
N THR A 331 12.61 -15.54 -16.55
CA THR A 331 11.25 -15.98 -16.84
C THR A 331 10.80 -15.50 -18.21
N LEU A 332 10.95 -16.37 -19.21
CA LEU A 332 10.33 -16.23 -20.54
C LEU A 332 8.83 -16.56 -20.41
N GLU A 333 8.04 -15.64 -19.85
CA GLU A 333 6.58 -15.78 -19.80
C GLU A 333 5.95 -15.33 -21.12
N SER A 334 5.00 -16.10 -21.64
CA SER A 334 4.22 -15.70 -22.80
C SER A 334 3.35 -14.48 -22.49
N LEU A 335 2.93 -13.73 -23.52
CA LEU A 335 1.96 -12.65 -23.35
C LEU A 335 0.66 -13.14 -22.70
N GLN A 336 0.22 -14.35 -23.06
CA GLN A 336 -0.97 -14.98 -22.50
C GLN A 336 -0.84 -15.22 -21.00
N VAL A 337 0.28 -15.80 -20.54
CA VAL A 337 0.52 -16.07 -19.11
C VAL A 337 0.49 -14.76 -18.31
N ARG A 338 1.10 -13.69 -18.83
CA ARG A 338 1.06 -12.37 -18.21
C ARG A 338 -0.35 -11.77 -18.19
N ALA A 339 -1.10 -11.88 -19.30
CA ALA A 339 -2.48 -11.42 -19.38
C ALA A 339 -3.38 -12.17 -18.38
N ASP A 340 -3.24 -13.49 -18.26
CA ASP A 340 -3.99 -14.31 -17.30
C ASP A 340 -3.63 -13.99 -15.85
N ARG A 341 -2.36 -13.63 -15.60
CA ARG A 341 -1.94 -13.12 -14.29
C ARG A 341 -2.63 -11.79 -13.97
N PHE A 342 -2.62 -10.83 -14.89
CA PHE A 342 -3.27 -9.53 -14.70
C PHE A 342 -4.78 -9.64 -14.56
N LYS A 343 -5.42 -10.52 -15.34
CA LYS A 343 -6.85 -10.81 -15.22
C LYS A 343 -7.21 -11.22 -13.79
N ARG A 344 -6.49 -12.20 -13.21
CA ARG A 344 -6.69 -12.63 -11.83
C ARG A 344 -6.47 -11.51 -10.81
N GLN A 345 -5.49 -10.63 -11.05
CA GLN A 345 -5.24 -9.50 -10.17
C GLN A 345 -6.34 -8.43 -10.23
N LEU A 346 -6.90 -8.17 -11.42
CA LEU A 346 -8.04 -7.27 -11.60
C LEU A 346 -9.33 -7.85 -10.99
N GLU A 347 -9.57 -9.15 -11.16
CA GLU A 347 -10.68 -9.86 -10.51
C GLU A 347 -10.57 -9.78 -8.98
N ALA A 348 -9.37 -9.95 -8.43
CA ALA A 348 -9.11 -9.79 -7.00
C ALA A 348 -9.36 -8.35 -6.52
N ALA A 349 -9.17 -7.34 -7.38
CA ALA A 349 -9.53 -5.95 -7.11
C ALA A 349 -11.05 -5.66 -7.25
N GLY A 350 -11.86 -6.70 -7.47
CA GLY A 350 -13.31 -6.62 -7.54
C GLY A 350 -13.87 -6.34 -8.95
N LEU A 351 -13.03 -6.36 -10.00
CA LEU A 351 -13.51 -6.15 -11.37
C LEU A 351 -14.19 -7.42 -11.88
N LYS A 352 -15.39 -7.24 -12.43
CA LYS A 352 -16.11 -8.30 -13.15
C LYS A 352 -15.73 -8.22 -14.64
N LEU A 353 -14.66 -8.92 -15.02
CA LEU A 353 -14.25 -9.01 -16.41
C LEU A 353 -15.14 -10.01 -17.15
N ALA A 354 -16.03 -9.53 -18.02
CA ALA A 354 -16.77 -10.39 -18.93
C ALA A 354 -15.79 -11.00 -19.93
N ILE A 355 -15.81 -12.33 -20.06
CA ILE A 355 -15.08 -13.01 -21.13
C ILE A 355 -15.86 -12.72 -22.41
N ALA A 356 -15.28 -11.92 -23.30
CA ALA A 356 -15.72 -11.91 -24.68
C ALA A 356 -15.38 -13.29 -25.25
N ASP A 357 -16.38 -14.17 -25.33
CA ASP A 357 -16.24 -15.44 -26.02
C ASP A 357 -15.96 -15.12 -27.49
N HIS A 358 -14.70 -15.33 -27.92
CA HIS A 358 -14.26 -15.14 -29.31
C HIS A 358 -14.93 -16.09 -30.31
N THR A 359 -15.97 -16.82 -29.89
CA THR A 359 -16.81 -17.70 -30.69
C THR A 359 -18.06 -17.01 -31.25
N THR A 360 -18.36 -15.77 -30.86
CA THR A 360 -19.39 -14.96 -31.52
C THR A 360 -18.74 -14.06 -32.58
N PRO A 361 -18.98 -14.29 -33.89
CA PRO A 361 -18.58 -13.35 -34.91
C PRO A 361 -19.23 -12.00 -34.62
N LEU A 362 -18.44 -10.93 -34.64
CA LEU A 362 -18.96 -9.58 -34.76
C LEU A 362 -19.69 -9.51 -36.10
N GLU A 363 -21.02 -9.64 -36.08
CA GLU A 363 -21.86 -9.21 -37.19
C GLU A 363 -21.68 -7.68 -37.28
N LEU A 364 -20.83 -7.27 -38.21
CA LEU A 364 -20.82 -5.90 -38.69
C LEU A 364 -22.16 -5.68 -39.37
N GLU A 365 -23.10 -5.06 -38.66
CA GLU A 365 -24.22 -4.37 -39.32
C GLU A 365 -23.61 -3.21 -40.12
N GLU A 366 -23.45 -3.43 -41.42
CA GLU A 366 -23.29 -2.35 -42.40
C GLU A 366 -24.61 -1.58 -42.48
N GLU A 367 -24.64 -0.35 -41.96
CA GLU A 367 -25.59 0.70 -42.40
C GLU A 367 -25.00 1.54 -43.53
#